data_AF-A0A7E5WH72-F1
#
_entry.id   AF-A0A7E5WH72-F1
#
_cell.length_a   1.000
_cell.length_b   1.000
_cell.length_c   1.000
_cell.angle_alpha   90.00
_cell.angle_beta   90.00
_cell.angle_gamma   90.00
#
_symmetry.space_group_name_H-M   'P 1'
#
loop_
_entity.id
_entity.type
_entity.pdbx_description
1 polymer ?
#
loop_
_entity_poly.entity_id
_entity_poly.type
_entity_poly.pdbx_seq_one_letter_code
_entity_poly.pdbx_strand_id
1 'polypeptide(L)'
;MDAAAIVIQNAIDRQKPAQELILHHTSPVQQFYDGSTIFITGGSGFLGKQLLEKLLRSCKIKKVIMLLRPKKDKTVEERLKYILKDALYDTLREEQPNFDEKITPIVGDVAEADLGISEEERQQIIEEVDIIFHVAATIAFQAPLRSATITNIRGTRDLVKLAKQCKKIRRFVHFSTAYSHATYSRRGGEVLEQFYPCPMSPDLMIELAETLDEKRLNDITDGLIKDWPNTYSFTKALAEELLRSKAGDLPVSIIRPSVVICARREPYAGWIDRSSIMGPNGMILGCMTGIIHALHTDLKIKIDFIPVDYVTNAAIAAATTSDPEPKIYTVGSSSRNDITWGKASEDGLEFCTIFFKTREVVLETLRVPDK
;
A
#
# COMPACT_ATOMS: atom_id res chain seq x y z
N MET A 1 -25.00 6.60 -29.51
CA MET A 1 -23.92 6.12 -28.63
C MET A 1 -24.54 5.78 -27.29
N ASP A 2 -24.18 4.64 -26.72
CA ASP A 2 -24.53 4.27 -25.35
C ASP A 2 -24.11 5.39 -24.37
N ALA A 3 -24.95 5.69 -23.39
CA ALA A 3 -24.68 6.69 -22.36
C ALA A 3 -23.37 6.38 -21.61
N ALA A 4 -23.06 5.09 -21.39
CA ALA A 4 -21.80 4.68 -20.80
C ALA A 4 -20.60 5.01 -21.72
N ALA A 5 -20.75 4.82 -23.03
CA ALA A 5 -19.70 5.17 -24.00
C ALA A 5 -19.43 6.68 -24.05
N ILE A 6 -20.47 7.53 -23.91
CA ILE A 6 -20.31 8.99 -23.84
C ILE A 6 -19.56 9.40 -22.56
N VAL A 7 -19.89 8.78 -21.41
CA VAL A 7 -19.19 9.04 -20.14
C VAL A 7 -17.72 8.63 -20.22
N ILE A 8 -17.43 7.47 -20.82
CA ILE A 8 -16.06 6.99 -21.03
C ILE A 8 -15.30 7.93 -21.97
N GLN A 9 -15.89 8.32 -23.08
CA GLN A 9 -15.26 9.22 -24.06
C GLN A 9 -14.96 10.59 -23.45
N ASN A 10 -15.91 11.17 -22.71
CA ASN A 10 -15.70 12.42 -21.97
C ASN A 10 -14.58 12.29 -20.91
N ALA A 11 -14.47 11.14 -20.25
CA ALA A 11 -13.38 10.89 -19.30
C ALA A 11 -12.01 10.75 -19.99
N ILE A 12 -11.96 10.17 -21.19
CA ILE A 12 -10.76 10.08 -22.03
C ILE A 12 -10.36 11.49 -22.49
N ASP A 13 -11.31 12.26 -23.02
CA ASP A 13 -11.04 13.59 -23.56
C ASP A 13 -10.52 14.56 -22.51
N ARG A 14 -11.06 14.50 -21.27
CA ARG A 14 -10.54 15.26 -20.13
C ARG A 14 -9.10 14.93 -19.75
N GLN A 15 -8.62 13.75 -20.13
CA GLN A 15 -7.27 13.29 -19.80
C GLN A 15 -6.25 13.50 -20.92
N LYS A 16 -6.68 13.82 -22.14
CA LYS A 16 -5.79 14.04 -23.29
C LYS A 16 -4.63 15.01 -23.01
N PRO A 17 -4.83 16.19 -22.39
CA PRO A 17 -3.72 17.11 -22.11
C PRO A 17 -2.70 16.52 -21.13
N ALA A 18 -3.17 15.77 -20.12
CA ALA A 18 -2.28 15.08 -19.18
C ALA A 18 -1.54 13.93 -19.87
N GLN A 19 -2.19 13.19 -20.76
CA GLN A 19 -1.58 12.11 -21.54
C GLN A 19 -0.49 12.65 -22.48
N GLU A 20 -0.71 13.79 -23.13
CA GLU A 20 0.32 14.45 -23.96
C GLU A 20 1.54 14.86 -23.13
N LEU A 21 1.36 15.48 -21.96
CA LEU A 21 2.46 15.81 -21.04
C LEU A 21 3.24 14.58 -20.58
N ILE A 22 2.53 13.48 -20.28
CA ILE A 22 3.11 12.19 -19.89
C ILE A 22 3.96 11.62 -21.03
N LEU A 23 3.42 11.62 -22.26
CA LEU A 23 4.10 11.13 -23.47
C LEU A 23 5.39 11.92 -23.76
N HIS A 24 5.38 13.23 -23.52
CA HIS A 24 6.56 14.07 -23.69
C HIS A 24 7.52 14.04 -22.49
N HIS A 25 7.20 13.32 -21.42
CA HIS A 25 7.96 13.31 -20.16
C HIS A 25 8.19 14.72 -19.54
N THR A 26 7.21 15.60 -19.68
CA THR A 26 7.32 17.02 -19.27
C THR A 26 6.46 17.37 -18.06
N SER A 27 5.71 16.42 -17.50
CA SER A 27 4.91 16.71 -16.31
C SER A 27 5.80 17.05 -15.08
N PRO A 28 5.34 17.91 -14.15
CA PRO A 28 6.10 18.22 -12.94
C PRO A 28 6.48 17.00 -12.11
N VAL A 29 5.63 15.97 -12.11
CA VAL A 29 5.92 14.68 -11.45
C VAL A 29 7.11 14.00 -12.12
N GLN A 30 7.10 13.87 -13.45
CA GLN A 30 8.19 13.25 -14.19
C GLN A 30 9.51 14.02 -14.01
N GLN A 31 9.46 15.34 -14.00
CA GLN A 31 10.63 16.20 -13.75
C GLN A 31 11.20 15.99 -12.34
N PHE A 32 10.35 15.82 -11.32
CA PHE A 32 10.81 15.52 -9.96
C PHE A 32 11.59 14.20 -9.91
N TYR A 33 11.17 13.17 -10.64
CA TYR A 33 11.83 11.87 -10.65
C TYR A 33 13.01 11.75 -11.62
N ASP A 34 13.24 12.74 -12.47
CA ASP A 34 14.28 12.70 -13.49
C ASP A 34 15.68 12.51 -12.86
N GLY A 35 16.40 11.49 -13.32
CA GLY A 35 17.73 11.14 -12.83
C GLY A 35 17.79 10.61 -11.38
N SER A 36 16.64 10.36 -10.75
CA SER A 36 16.60 9.98 -9.33
C SER A 36 16.95 8.52 -9.06
N THR A 37 17.54 8.27 -7.89
CA THR A 37 17.74 6.94 -7.31
C THR A 37 16.71 6.69 -6.23
N ILE A 38 15.97 5.59 -6.35
CA ILE A 38 14.86 5.27 -5.46
C ILE A 38 15.21 4.04 -4.63
N PHE A 39 14.98 4.08 -3.32
CA PHE A 39 15.03 2.89 -2.46
C PHE A 39 13.61 2.42 -2.12
N ILE A 40 13.30 1.16 -2.42
CA ILE A 40 11.97 0.57 -2.18
C ILE A 40 12.08 -0.61 -1.21
N THR A 41 11.31 -0.55 -0.13
CA THR A 41 11.03 -1.73 0.69
C THR A 41 9.65 -2.28 0.37
N GLY A 42 9.49 -3.61 0.40
CA GLY A 42 8.21 -4.24 0.09
C GLY A 42 7.89 -4.29 -1.41
N GLY A 43 8.87 -4.03 -2.28
CA GLY A 43 8.69 -4.03 -3.74
C GLY A 43 8.23 -5.36 -4.34
N SER A 44 8.36 -6.48 -3.61
CA SER A 44 7.88 -7.79 -4.07
C SER A 44 6.39 -8.04 -3.78
N GLY A 45 5.73 -7.18 -3.01
CA GLY A 45 4.32 -7.29 -2.66
C GLY A 45 3.39 -6.59 -3.66
N PHE A 46 2.07 -6.75 -3.48
CA PHE A 46 1.05 -6.22 -4.40
C PHE A 46 1.25 -4.74 -4.78
N LEU A 47 1.19 -3.83 -3.79
CA LEU A 47 1.42 -2.40 -4.00
C LEU A 47 2.85 -2.11 -4.49
N GLY A 48 3.84 -2.79 -3.92
CA GLY A 48 5.25 -2.55 -4.23
C GLY A 48 5.62 -2.87 -5.68
N LYS A 49 5.08 -3.97 -6.24
CA LYS A 49 5.28 -4.33 -7.64
C LYS A 49 4.66 -3.28 -8.57
N GLN A 50 3.42 -2.88 -8.29
CA GLN A 50 2.71 -1.89 -9.10
C GLN A 50 3.41 -0.53 -9.05
N LEU A 51 3.88 -0.11 -7.87
CA LEU A 51 4.70 1.09 -7.69
C LEU A 51 6.00 1.02 -8.50
N LEU A 52 6.71 -0.11 -8.45
CA LEU A 52 7.94 -0.33 -9.21
C LEU A 52 7.70 -0.22 -10.73
N GLU A 53 6.68 -0.92 -11.24
CA GLU A 53 6.28 -0.86 -12.64
C GLU A 53 5.95 0.57 -13.07
N LYS A 54 5.10 1.26 -12.31
CA LYS A 54 4.65 2.61 -12.65
C LYS A 54 5.79 3.62 -12.66
N LEU A 55 6.71 3.54 -11.70
CA LEU A 55 7.90 4.39 -11.64
C LEU A 55 8.81 4.17 -12.86
N LEU A 56 9.11 2.91 -13.20
CA LEU A 56 9.99 2.59 -14.33
C LEU A 56 9.36 2.94 -15.68
N ARG A 57 8.06 2.72 -15.85
CA ARG A 57 7.34 3.03 -17.09
C ARG A 57 7.14 4.53 -17.27
N SER A 58 6.70 5.23 -16.23
CA SER A 58 6.23 6.61 -16.35
C SER A 58 7.31 7.66 -16.05
N CYS A 59 8.37 7.33 -15.32
CA CYS A 59 9.39 8.28 -14.88
C CYS A 59 10.79 7.94 -15.39
N LYS A 60 11.60 8.97 -15.69
CA LYS A 60 13.00 8.80 -16.10
C LYS A 60 13.91 8.65 -14.89
N ILE A 61 13.78 7.54 -14.17
CA ILE A 61 14.61 7.25 -13.00
C ILE A 61 15.97 6.69 -13.42
N LYS A 62 17.00 7.01 -12.64
CA LYS A 62 18.36 6.49 -12.84
C LYS A 62 18.46 5.03 -12.38
N LYS A 63 17.95 4.73 -11.18
CA LYS A 63 18.15 3.44 -10.52
C LYS A 63 17.09 3.19 -9.44
N VAL A 64 16.71 1.93 -9.24
CA VAL A 64 15.95 1.45 -8.09
C VAL A 64 16.81 0.49 -7.28
N ILE A 65 17.01 0.78 -6.01
CA ILE A 65 17.54 -0.16 -5.02
C ILE A 65 16.35 -0.82 -4.33
N MET A 66 16.28 -2.15 -4.38
CA MET A 66 15.12 -2.91 -3.91
C MET A 66 15.52 -3.84 -2.77
N LEU A 67 15.00 -3.60 -1.57
CA LEU A 67 15.21 -4.49 -0.43
C LEU A 67 14.43 -5.79 -0.63
N LEU A 68 15.15 -6.91 -0.71
CA LEU A 68 14.58 -8.24 -0.83
C LEU A 68 15.06 -9.15 0.30
N ARG A 69 14.08 -9.77 0.97
CA ARG A 69 14.37 -10.80 1.98
C ARG A 69 15.14 -11.97 1.34
N PRO A 70 16.05 -12.64 2.05
CA PRO A 70 16.62 -13.90 1.57
C PRO A 70 15.55 -15.01 1.54
N LYS A 71 15.78 -16.07 0.77
CA LYS A 71 15.04 -17.34 0.82
C LYS A 71 16.07 -18.48 0.84
N LYS A 72 15.77 -19.56 1.58
CA LYS A 72 16.72 -20.66 1.85
C LYS A 72 17.42 -21.23 0.59
N ASP A 73 16.79 -21.14 -0.58
CA ASP A 73 17.28 -21.78 -1.81
C ASP A 73 17.36 -20.82 -3.02
N LYS A 74 17.30 -19.50 -2.82
CA LYS A 74 17.32 -18.54 -3.93
C LYS A 74 18.07 -17.27 -3.58
N THR A 75 18.93 -16.80 -4.47
CA THR A 75 19.57 -15.48 -4.34
C THR A 75 18.55 -14.35 -4.55
N VAL A 76 18.88 -13.13 -4.13
CA VAL A 76 17.98 -11.98 -4.33
C VAL A 76 17.87 -11.59 -5.80
N GLU A 77 18.89 -11.85 -6.61
CA GLU A 77 18.88 -11.68 -8.06
C GLU A 77 17.93 -12.67 -8.73
N GLU A 78 17.96 -13.95 -8.34
CA GLU A 78 17.02 -14.95 -8.83
C GLU A 78 15.57 -14.63 -8.43
N ARG A 79 15.39 -14.13 -7.20
CA ARG A 79 14.08 -13.65 -6.73
C ARG A 79 13.60 -12.45 -7.55
N LEU A 80 14.47 -11.48 -7.82
CA LEU A 80 14.14 -10.34 -8.67
C LEU A 80 13.73 -10.81 -10.07
N LYS A 81 14.54 -11.65 -10.72
CA LYS A 81 14.21 -12.25 -12.03
C LYS A 81 12.85 -12.95 -12.03
N TYR A 82 12.50 -13.66 -10.95
CA TYR A 82 11.18 -14.27 -10.83
C TYR A 82 10.05 -13.24 -10.67
N ILE A 83 10.27 -12.18 -9.90
CA ILE A 83 9.29 -11.09 -9.73
C ILE A 83 9.02 -10.39 -11.07
N LEU A 84 10.06 -10.13 -11.87
CA LEU A 84 9.95 -9.41 -13.15
C LEU A 84 9.31 -10.23 -14.29
N LYS A 85 9.07 -11.53 -14.08
CA LYS A 85 8.27 -12.39 -14.98
C LYS A 85 6.77 -12.21 -14.83
N ASP A 86 6.33 -11.46 -13.82
CA ASP A 86 4.90 -11.14 -13.64
C ASP A 86 4.37 -10.38 -14.86
N ALA A 87 3.15 -10.70 -15.29
CA ALA A 87 2.49 -10.07 -16.44
C ALA A 87 2.28 -8.56 -16.23
N LEU A 88 2.28 -8.11 -14.97
CA LEU A 88 2.37 -6.70 -14.60
C LEU A 88 3.42 -5.94 -15.42
N TYR A 89 4.58 -6.55 -15.65
CA TYR A 89 5.73 -5.91 -16.31
C TYR A 89 5.75 -6.10 -17.83
N ASP A 90 4.73 -6.73 -18.44
CA ASP A 90 4.77 -7.06 -19.87
C ASP A 90 4.85 -5.81 -20.76
N THR A 91 3.98 -4.82 -20.52
CA THR A 91 4.02 -3.54 -21.23
C THR A 91 5.36 -2.81 -21.02
N LEU A 92 5.87 -2.78 -19.78
CA LEU A 92 7.18 -2.18 -19.50
C LEU A 92 8.32 -2.90 -20.23
N ARG A 93 8.25 -4.23 -20.35
CA ARG A 93 9.24 -5.05 -21.05
C ARG A 93 9.21 -4.80 -22.56
N GLU A 94 8.03 -4.55 -23.12
CA GLU A 94 7.87 -4.18 -24.54
C GLU A 94 8.40 -2.77 -24.81
N GLU A 95 8.06 -1.79 -23.96
CA GLU A 95 8.44 -0.39 -24.13
C GLU A 95 9.91 -0.10 -23.77
N GLN A 96 10.45 -0.80 -22.76
CA GLN A 96 11.81 -0.62 -22.24
C GLN A 96 12.48 -1.98 -21.96
N PRO A 97 13.00 -2.70 -22.98
CA PRO A 97 13.51 -4.07 -22.82
C PRO A 97 14.59 -4.27 -21.74
N ASN A 98 15.39 -3.24 -21.45
CA ASN A 98 16.48 -3.27 -20.47
C ASN A 98 16.11 -2.60 -19.14
N PHE A 99 14.82 -2.50 -18.81
CA PHE A 99 14.38 -1.82 -17.57
C PHE A 99 14.94 -2.50 -16.30
N ASP A 100 15.23 -3.79 -16.36
CA ASP A 100 15.74 -4.59 -15.24
C ASP A 100 17.17 -4.20 -14.85
N GLU A 101 17.98 -3.69 -15.78
CA GLU A 101 19.32 -3.15 -15.50
C GLU A 101 19.28 -1.95 -14.54
N LYS A 102 18.14 -1.25 -14.47
CA LYS A 102 17.94 -0.14 -13.51
C LYS A 102 17.65 -0.64 -12.10
N ILE A 103 17.40 -1.93 -11.89
CA ILE A 103 16.99 -2.48 -10.59
C ILE A 103 18.16 -3.24 -9.96
N THR A 104 18.62 -2.76 -8.79
CA THR A 104 19.60 -3.45 -7.97
C THR A 104 18.90 -4.06 -6.76
N PRO A 105 18.75 -5.39 -6.69
CA PRO A 105 18.26 -6.05 -5.49
C PRO A 105 19.37 -6.03 -4.43
N ILE A 106 18.99 -5.76 -3.18
CA ILE A 106 19.88 -5.89 -2.02
C ILE A 106 19.30 -6.86 -1.00
N VAL A 107 20.17 -7.53 -0.25
CA VAL A 107 19.73 -8.49 0.77
C VAL A 107 19.34 -7.74 2.03
N GLY A 108 18.12 -7.98 2.52
CA GLY A 108 17.75 -7.51 3.85
C GLY A 108 16.29 -7.73 4.19
N ASP A 109 15.97 -7.51 5.47
CA ASP A 109 14.64 -7.66 6.03
C ASP A 109 14.36 -6.52 7.02
N VAL A 110 13.24 -5.84 6.85
CA VAL A 110 12.78 -4.79 7.77
C VAL A 110 12.55 -5.32 9.19
N ALA A 111 12.39 -6.63 9.35
CA ALA A 111 12.26 -7.31 10.63
C ALA A 111 13.61 -7.69 11.27
N GLU A 112 14.75 -7.43 10.61
CA GLU A 112 16.09 -7.57 11.19
C GLU A 112 16.57 -6.24 11.76
N ALA A 113 17.56 -6.28 12.65
CA ALA A 113 18.19 -5.06 13.15
C ALA A 113 18.84 -4.32 11.99
N ASP A 114 18.67 -3.00 11.93
CA ASP A 114 19.33 -2.17 10.91
C ASP A 114 19.03 -2.62 9.47
N LEU A 115 17.83 -3.20 9.27
CA LEU A 115 17.31 -3.77 8.01
C LEU A 115 18.05 -5.01 7.49
N GLY A 116 19.04 -5.52 8.23
CA GLY A 116 19.84 -6.68 7.82
C GLY A 116 20.63 -6.49 6.52
N ILE A 117 20.91 -5.23 6.15
CA ILE A 117 21.72 -4.87 4.96
C ILE A 117 23.21 -4.82 5.33
N SER A 118 24.09 -5.01 4.34
CA SER A 118 25.53 -4.86 4.57
C SER A 118 25.94 -3.39 4.76
N GLU A 119 27.11 -3.14 5.34
CA GLU A 119 27.65 -1.78 5.47
C GLU A 119 27.94 -1.14 4.10
N GLU A 120 28.35 -1.93 3.11
CA GLU A 120 28.55 -1.46 1.74
C GLU A 120 27.23 -1.03 1.09
N GLU A 121 26.18 -1.83 1.21
CA GLU A 121 24.84 -1.50 0.71
C GLU A 121 24.24 -0.29 1.45
N ARG A 122 24.45 -0.20 2.76
CA ARG A 122 24.07 0.96 3.58
C ARG A 122 24.76 2.22 3.07
N GLN A 123 26.07 2.18 2.85
CA GLN A 123 26.80 3.35 2.36
C GLN A 123 26.32 3.74 0.96
N GLN A 124 26.03 2.77 0.09
CA GLN A 124 25.45 3.04 -1.21
C GLN A 124 24.10 3.79 -1.09
N ILE A 125 23.21 3.36 -0.21
CA ILE A 125 21.93 4.03 0.03
C ILE A 125 22.16 5.47 0.49
N ILE A 126 23.07 5.67 1.45
CA ILE A 126 23.39 6.98 2.03
C ILE A 126 23.89 7.98 0.97
N GLU A 127 24.70 7.52 0.02
CA GLU A 127 25.35 8.37 -0.99
C GLU A 127 24.45 8.67 -2.21
N GLU A 128 23.60 7.71 -2.60
CA GLU A 128 22.92 7.75 -3.89
C GLU A 128 21.43 8.04 -3.80
N VAL A 129 20.73 7.65 -2.72
CA VAL A 129 19.26 7.62 -2.69
C VAL A 129 18.66 9.00 -2.49
N ASP A 130 17.75 9.36 -3.41
CA ASP A 130 16.97 10.58 -3.38
C ASP A 130 15.60 10.38 -2.73
N ILE A 131 14.99 9.21 -2.91
CA ILE A 131 13.60 8.96 -2.51
C ILE A 131 13.49 7.57 -1.90
N ILE A 132 12.87 7.47 -0.73
CA ILE A 132 12.58 6.19 -0.08
C ILE A 132 11.07 5.94 -0.11
N PHE A 133 10.66 4.79 -0.65
CA PHE A 133 9.30 4.28 -0.51
C PHE A 133 9.28 3.11 0.47
N HIS A 134 8.74 3.36 1.65
CA HIS A 134 8.50 2.34 2.66
C HIS A 134 7.12 1.71 2.51
N VAL A 135 7.02 0.66 1.69
CA VAL A 135 5.79 -0.11 1.44
C VAL A 135 5.73 -1.38 2.29
N ALA A 136 6.88 -1.89 2.74
CA ALA A 136 6.95 -3.12 3.53
C ALA A 136 6.14 -3.01 4.83
N ALA A 137 5.24 -3.97 5.04
CA ALA A 137 4.48 -4.12 6.28
C ALA A 137 4.01 -5.55 6.45
N THR A 138 3.84 -5.97 7.69
CA THR A 138 3.02 -7.15 8.02
C THR A 138 1.57 -6.71 7.97
N ILE A 139 0.84 -7.16 6.95
CA ILE A 139 -0.57 -6.83 6.68
C ILE A 139 -1.56 -7.84 7.25
N ALA A 140 -1.08 -8.89 7.92
CA ALA A 140 -1.93 -9.89 8.55
C ALA A 140 -2.61 -9.27 9.79
N PHE A 141 -3.94 -9.15 9.75
CA PHE A 141 -4.71 -8.49 10.82
C PHE A 141 -4.51 -9.14 12.20
N GLN A 142 -4.32 -10.46 12.24
CA GLN A 142 -4.11 -11.24 13.47
C GLN A 142 -2.66 -11.70 13.66
N ALA A 143 -1.69 -10.99 13.06
CA ALA A 143 -0.28 -11.29 13.34
C ALA A 143 0.01 -11.12 14.85
N PRO A 144 0.87 -11.96 15.45
CA PRO A 144 1.35 -11.77 16.81
C PRO A 144 1.92 -10.36 16.99
N LEU A 145 1.59 -9.71 18.12
CA LEU A 145 1.96 -8.32 18.37
C LEU A 145 3.47 -8.08 18.27
N ARG A 146 4.30 -9.06 18.69
CA ARG A 146 5.77 -9.00 18.52
C ARG A 146 6.13 -8.80 17.05
N SER A 147 5.74 -9.75 16.20
CA SER A 147 6.09 -9.71 14.77
C SER A 147 5.60 -8.44 14.08
N ALA A 148 4.38 -8.00 14.38
CA ALA A 148 3.81 -6.78 13.83
C ALA A 148 4.59 -5.54 14.32
N THR A 149 4.98 -5.48 15.59
CA THR A 149 5.80 -4.40 16.16
C THR A 149 7.18 -4.34 15.51
N ILE A 150 7.86 -5.48 15.41
CA ILE A 150 9.19 -5.56 14.81
C ILE A 150 9.15 -5.11 13.34
N THR A 151 8.21 -5.60 12.53
CA THR A 151 8.12 -5.22 11.12
C THR A 151 7.63 -3.79 10.91
N ASN A 152 6.51 -3.41 11.54
CA ASN A 152 5.80 -2.16 11.21
C ASN A 152 6.30 -0.96 12.00
N ILE A 153 6.87 -1.14 13.20
CA ILE A 153 7.31 -0.04 14.05
C ILE A 153 8.84 0.03 14.06
N ARG A 154 9.51 -1.05 14.47
CA ARG A 154 10.98 -1.07 14.52
C ARG A 154 11.60 -0.94 13.12
N GLY A 155 11.07 -1.65 12.13
CA GLY A 155 11.50 -1.50 10.73
C GLY A 155 11.37 -0.07 10.20
N THR A 156 10.27 0.62 10.54
CA THR A 156 10.10 2.04 10.21
C THR A 156 11.12 2.93 10.96
N ARG A 157 11.39 2.65 12.24
CA ARG A 157 12.43 3.36 13.02
C ARG A 157 13.78 3.27 12.35
N ASP A 158 14.19 2.07 11.97
CA ASP A 158 15.52 1.82 11.43
C ASP A 158 15.65 2.40 10.01
N LEU A 159 14.57 2.39 9.22
CA LEU A 159 14.49 3.14 7.95
C LEU A 159 14.57 4.66 8.14
N VAL A 160 13.92 5.22 9.16
CA VAL A 160 14.02 6.66 9.47
C VAL A 160 15.45 7.03 9.86
N LYS A 161 16.13 6.18 10.66
CA LYS A 161 17.55 6.37 10.99
C LYS A 161 18.43 6.38 9.73
N LEU A 162 18.21 5.43 8.82
CA LEU A 162 18.93 5.37 7.54
C LEU A 162 18.64 6.60 6.68
N ALA A 163 17.36 6.99 6.54
CA ALA A 163 16.94 8.12 5.73
C ALA A 163 17.57 9.44 6.19
N LYS A 164 17.74 9.63 7.51
CA LYS A 164 18.43 10.80 8.07
C LYS A 164 19.92 10.87 7.75
N GLN A 165 20.54 9.73 7.44
CA GLN A 165 21.95 9.68 7.05
C GLN A 165 22.13 9.97 5.55
N CYS A 166 21.09 9.78 4.73
CA CYS A 166 21.14 10.00 3.29
C CYS A 166 21.44 11.45 2.93
N LYS A 167 22.46 11.67 2.09
CA LYS A 167 22.97 13.00 1.75
C LYS A 167 22.08 13.79 0.78
N LYS A 168 21.22 13.08 0.04
CA LYS A 168 20.42 13.63 -1.07
C LYS A 168 18.92 13.41 -0.88
N ILE A 169 18.49 13.00 0.31
CA ILE A 169 17.09 12.63 0.53
C ILE A 169 16.16 13.81 0.24
N ARG A 170 15.32 13.65 -0.77
CA ARG A 170 14.29 14.61 -1.17
C ARG A 170 12.94 14.26 -0.56
N ARG A 171 12.66 12.97 -0.36
CA ARG A 171 11.41 12.52 0.25
C ARG A 171 11.46 11.10 0.83
N PHE A 172 10.83 10.92 1.99
CA PHE A 172 10.51 9.63 2.59
C PHE A 172 9.00 9.40 2.55
N VAL A 173 8.56 8.42 1.75
CA VAL A 173 7.14 8.08 1.58
C VAL A 173 6.82 6.82 2.38
N HIS A 174 5.95 6.92 3.37
CA HIS A 174 5.50 5.81 4.20
C HIS A 174 4.08 5.39 3.83
N PHE A 175 3.86 4.10 3.60
CA PHE A 175 2.52 3.55 3.44
C PHE A 175 1.96 3.13 4.80
N SER A 176 0.95 3.85 5.28
CA SER A 176 0.12 3.50 6.43
C SER A 176 -1.20 2.87 5.95
N THR A 177 -2.34 3.21 6.58
CA THR A 177 -3.68 2.78 6.19
C THR A 177 -4.72 3.77 6.72
N ALA A 178 -5.84 3.93 5.99
CA ALA A 178 -6.97 4.75 6.44
C ALA A 178 -7.56 4.26 7.78
N TYR A 179 -7.29 3.02 8.16
CA TYR A 179 -7.77 2.40 9.39
C TYR A 179 -6.83 2.58 10.60
N SER A 180 -5.70 3.26 10.46
CA SER A 180 -4.73 3.43 11.56
C SER A 180 -5.35 4.13 12.77
N HIS A 181 -6.28 5.06 12.54
CA HIS A 181 -7.01 5.74 13.61
C HIS A 181 -8.53 5.52 13.54
N ALA A 182 -8.98 4.47 12.85
CA ALA A 182 -10.38 4.01 12.89
C ALA A 182 -10.65 3.21 14.18
N THR A 183 -10.54 3.88 15.32
CA THR A 183 -10.67 3.28 16.66
C THR A 183 -12.14 3.15 17.09
N TYR A 184 -12.42 2.27 18.04
CA TYR A 184 -13.77 2.11 18.60
C TYR A 184 -14.27 3.42 19.22
N SER A 185 -13.39 4.15 19.92
CA SER A 185 -13.66 5.48 20.49
C SER A 185 -14.03 6.55 19.46
N ARG A 186 -13.65 6.38 18.19
CA ARG A 186 -13.92 7.31 17.09
C ARG A 186 -15.03 6.82 16.15
N ARG A 187 -15.69 5.71 16.48
CA ARG A 187 -16.76 5.16 15.64
C ARG A 187 -17.88 6.18 15.46
N GLY A 188 -18.27 6.41 14.20
CA GLY A 188 -19.30 7.40 13.83
C GLY A 188 -18.77 8.83 13.69
N GLY A 189 -17.48 9.07 13.97
CA GLY A 189 -16.80 10.34 13.70
C GLY A 189 -15.96 10.31 12.42
N GLU A 190 -15.27 11.42 12.16
CA GLU A 190 -14.35 11.58 11.03
C GLU A 190 -12.89 11.38 11.45
N VAL A 191 -12.11 10.72 10.60
CA VAL A 191 -10.65 10.60 10.76
C VAL A 191 -9.98 11.49 9.71
N LEU A 192 -9.61 12.69 10.13
CA LEU A 192 -8.91 13.68 9.30
C LEU A 192 -7.43 13.31 9.04
N GLU A 193 -6.84 13.94 8.02
CA GLU A 193 -5.44 13.84 7.59
C GLU A 193 -4.49 14.58 8.54
N GLN A 194 -4.48 14.16 9.80
CA GLN A 194 -3.62 14.68 10.86
C GLN A 194 -3.06 13.54 11.69
N PHE A 195 -2.03 13.83 12.49
CA PHE A 195 -1.54 12.92 13.50
C PHE A 195 -2.52 12.83 14.67
N TYR A 196 -2.61 11.64 15.28
CA TYR A 196 -3.39 11.43 16.49
C TYR A 196 -2.49 10.84 17.59
N PRO A 197 -2.72 11.19 18.86
CA PRO A 197 -1.98 10.61 19.95
C PRO A 197 -2.26 9.11 20.07
N CYS A 198 -1.21 8.35 20.32
CA CYS A 198 -1.29 6.93 20.68
C CYS A 198 -1.18 6.75 22.20
N PRO A 199 -1.78 5.69 22.77
CA PRO A 199 -1.77 5.44 24.22
C PRO A 199 -0.38 5.07 24.77
N MET A 200 0.57 4.77 23.89
CA MET A 200 1.91 4.32 24.22
C MET A 200 2.91 4.92 23.22
N SER A 201 4.15 5.14 23.66
CA SER A 201 5.22 5.58 22.79
C SER A 201 5.73 4.43 21.91
N PRO A 202 6.13 4.69 20.66
CA PRO A 202 6.68 3.65 19.78
C PRO A 202 7.92 2.96 20.35
N ASP A 203 8.80 3.69 21.03
CA ASP A 203 10.02 3.15 21.65
C ASP A 203 9.68 2.12 22.75
N LEU A 204 8.70 2.42 23.60
CA LEU A 204 8.26 1.48 24.65
C LEU A 204 7.63 0.22 24.03
N MET A 205 6.84 0.35 22.97
CA MET A 205 6.27 -0.82 22.29
C MET A 205 7.37 -1.71 21.69
N ILE A 206 8.41 -1.11 21.09
CA ILE A 206 9.57 -1.87 20.58
C ILE A 206 10.29 -2.57 21.74
N GLU A 207 10.55 -1.88 22.85
CA GLU A 207 11.19 -2.47 24.02
C GLU A 207 10.41 -3.66 24.57
N LEU A 208 9.08 -3.53 24.71
CA LEU A 208 8.22 -4.64 25.15
C LEU A 208 8.29 -5.83 24.18
N ALA A 209 8.30 -5.58 22.87
CA ALA A 209 8.40 -6.63 21.88
C ALA A 209 9.78 -7.33 21.91
N GLU A 210 10.86 -6.63 22.23
CA GLU A 210 12.22 -7.19 22.26
C GLU A 210 12.55 -7.88 23.60
N THR A 211 11.94 -7.46 24.71
CA THR A 211 12.33 -7.90 26.06
C THR A 211 11.39 -8.92 26.69
N LEU A 212 10.08 -8.83 26.45
CA LEU A 212 9.13 -9.80 27.01
C LEU A 212 9.25 -11.13 26.27
N ASP A 213 8.77 -12.23 26.87
CA ASP A 213 8.54 -13.48 26.14
C ASP A 213 7.23 -13.41 25.34
N GLU A 214 7.02 -14.33 24.38
CA GLU A 214 5.83 -14.34 23.50
C GLU A 214 4.53 -14.52 24.28
N LYS A 215 4.54 -15.37 25.30
CA LYS A 215 3.36 -15.67 26.08
C LYS A 215 2.91 -14.42 26.85
N ARG A 216 3.80 -13.78 27.60
CA ARG A 216 3.47 -12.56 28.35
C ARG A 216 3.01 -11.41 27.45
N LEU A 217 3.63 -11.24 26.29
CA LEU A 217 3.21 -10.20 25.35
C LEU A 217 1.80 -10.48 24.79
N ASN A 218 1.50 -11.73 24.47
CA ASN A 218 0.17 -12.13 24.03
C ASN A 218 -0.87 -11.93 25.14
N ASP A 219 -0.54 -12.26 26.38
CA ASP A 219 -1.44 -12.10 27.53
C ASP A 219 -1.87 -10.63 27.77
N ILE A 220 -1.03 -9.65 27.40
CA ILE A 220 -1.35 -8.22 27.52
C ILE A 220 -1.86 -7.56 26.22
N THR A 221 -1.81 -8.27 25.08
CA THR A 221 -2.08 -7.69 23.76
C THR A 221 -3.48 -7.09 23.68
N ASP A 222 -4.50 -7.79 24.15
CA ASP A 222 -5.90 -7.31 24.12
C ASP A 222 -6.08 -5.99 24.88
N GLY A 223 -5.34 -5.80 25.97
CA GLY A 223 -5.34 -4.55 26.73
C GLY A 223 -4.67 -3.38 25.97
N LEU A 224 -3.58 -3.67 25.25
CA LEU A 224 -2.84 -2.68 24.45
C LEU A 224 -3.63 -2.23 23.23
N ILE A 225 -4.28 -3.18 22.53
CA ILE A 225 -5.03 -2.91 21.30
C ILE A 225 -6.52 -2.66 21.54
N LYS A 226 -6.97 -2.50 22.79
CA LYS A 226 -8.41 -2.44 23.16
C LYS A 226 -9.27 -1.47 22.35
N ASP A 227 -8.69 -0.35 21.89
CA ASP A 227 -9.40 0.67 21.11
C ASP A 227 -9.25 0.47 19.59
N TRP A 228 -8.39 -0.46 19.16
CA TRP A 228 -8.17 -0.84 17.77
C TRP A 228 -8.86 -2.16 17.45
N PRO A 229 -9.36 -2.33 16.22
CA PRO A 229 -10.01 -3.57 15.82
C PRO A 229 -9.02 -4.75 15.64
N ASN A 230 -7.73 -4.47 15.44
CA ASN A 230 -6.71 -5.47 15.18
C ASN A 230 -5.28 -4.93 15.37
N THR A 231 -4.32 -5.84 15.49
CA THR A 231 -2.88 -5.56 15.65
C THR A 231 -2.32 -4.75 14.48
N TYR A 232 -2.78 -5.00 13.26
CA TYR A 232 -2.31 -4.28 12.07
C TYR A 232 -2.59 -2.77 12.17
N SER A 233 -3.83 -2.40 12.46
CA SER A 233 -4.24 -0.99 12.56
C SER A 233 -3.53 -0.29 13.71
N PHE A 234 -3.37 -0.98 14.85
CA PHE A 234 -2.63 -0.46 16.01
C PHE A 234 -1.15 -0.19 15.68
N THR A 235 -0.46 -1.16 15.07
CA THR A 235 0.96 -1.00 14.75
C THR A 235 1.21 0.04 13.65
N LYS A 236 0.27 0.22 12.72
CA LYS A 236 0.31 1.34 11.76
C LYS A 236 0.14 2.70 12.44
N ALA A 237 -0.77 2.81 13.43
CA ALA A 237 -0.92 4.02 14.22
C ALA A 237 0.39 4.40 14.94
N LEU A 238 1.05 3.42 15.56
CA LEU A 238 2.33 3.63 16.22
C LEU A 238 3.48 3.94 15.25
N ALA A 239 3.46 3.41 14.03
CA ALA A 239 4.42 3.77 12.99
C ALA A 239 4.26 5.25 12.57
N GLU A 240 3.02 5.75 12.49
CA GLU A 240 2.76 7.17 12.23
C GLU A 240 3.22 8.06 13.40
N GLU A 241 2.97 7.64 14.65
CA GLU A 241 3.48 8.34 15.84
C GLU A 241 5.02 8.33 15.88
N LEU A 242 5.66 7.26 15.40
CA LEU A 242 7.11 7.19 15.26
C LEU A 242 7.61 8.22 14.25
N LEU A 243 6.95 8.35 13.10
CA LEU A 243 7.29 9.37 12.12
C LEU A 243 7.11 10.77 12.71
N ARG A 244 6.00 11.02 13.39
CA ARG A 244 5.74 12.32 14.05
C ARG A 244 6.83 12.69 15.06
N SER A 245 7.27 11.73 15.87
CA SER A 245 8.20 11.98 16.99
C SER A 245 9.67 11.87 16.60
N LYS A 246 10.02 11.10 15.57
CA LYS A 246 11.41 10.79 15.21
C LYS A 246 11.83 11.26 13.83
N ALA A 247 10.94 11.64 12.91
CA ALA A 247 11.36 12.07 11.58
C ALA A 247 12.22 13.35 11.61
N GLY A 248 11.98 14.26 12.56
CA GLY A 248 12.69 15.54 12.62
C GLY A 248 12.51 16.30 11.31
N ASP A 249 13.60 16.80 10.74
CA ASP A 249 13.60 17.57 9.48
C ASP A 249 13.48 16.71 8.21
N LEU A 250 13.25 15.40 8.35
CA LEU A 250 13.10 14.52 7.20
C LEU A 250 11.81 14.90 6.44
N PRO A 251 11.87 15.17 5.12
CA PRO A 251 10.67 15.41 4.33
C PRO A 251 9.86 14.11 4.24
N VAL A 252 8.71 14.05 4.92
CA VAL A 252 7.87 12.83 5.02
C VAL A 252 6.53 13.03 4.32
N SER A 253 6.08 12.00 3.59
CA SER A 253 4.70 11.85 3.12
C SER A 253 4.13 10.52 3.60
N ILE A 254 2.96 10.53 4.23
CA ILE A 254 2.26 9.35 4.73
C ILE A 254 1.04 9.09 3.84
N ILE A 255 0.98 7.92 3.24
CA ILE A 255 -0.14 7.49 2.41
C ILE A 255 -1.00 6.54 3.23
N ARG A 256 -2.27 6.91 3.46
CA ARG A 256 -3.28 6.11 4.16
C ARG A 256 -4.28 5.53 3.15
N PRO A 257 -3.96 4.43 2.45
CA PRO A 257 -4.93 3.77 1.60
C PRO A 257 -6.03 3.10 2.42
N SER A 258 -7.25 3.07 1.89
CA SER A 258 -8.31 2.17 2.36
C SER A 258 -8.06 0.73 1.86
N VAL A 259 -9.10 -0.09 1.71
CA VAL A 259 -8.94 -1.46 1.26
C VAL A 259 -8.55 -1.49 -0.22
N VAL A 260 -7.30 -1.85 -0.50
CA VAL A 260 -6.75 -1.85 -1.85
C VAL A 260 -7.24 -3.05 -2.65
N ILE A 261 -7.83 -2.78 -3.82
CA ILE A 261 -8.36 -3.79 -4.75
C ILE A 261 -7.64 -3.75 -6.10
N CYS A 262 -8.10 -4.56 -7.05
CA CYS A 262 -7.61 -4.66 -8.41
C CYS A 262 -7.42 -3.30 -9.11
N ALA A 263 -6.49 -3.27 -10.07
CA ALA A 263 -6.23 -2.07 -10.85
C ALA A 263 -7.46 -1.65 -11.65
N ARG A 264 -7.79 -0.36 -11.64
CA ARG A 264 -8.89 0.17 -12.45
C ARG A 264 -8.46 0.36 -13.90
N ARG A 265 -7.21 0.76 -14.13
CA ARG A 265 -6.65 1.02 -15.47
C ARG A 265 -5.23 0.49 -15.64
N GLU A 266 -4.33 0.77 -14.70
CA GLU A 266 -2.89 0.55 -14.92
C GLU A 266 -2.28 -0.56 -14.03
N PRO A 267 -1.44 -1.45 -14.57
CA PRO A 267 -0.97 -1.48 -15.97
C PRO A 267 -2.02 -1.97 -16.96
N TYR A 268 -2.98 -2.76 -16.50
CA TYR A 268 -4.20 -3.10 -17.24
C TYR A 268 -5.36 -3.30 -16.27
N ALA A 269 -6.58 -3.08 -16.75
CA ALA A 269 -7.78 -3.18 -15.94
C ALA A 269 -7.95 -4.60 -15.36
N GLY A 270 -8.23 -4.68 -14.06
CA GLY A 270 -8.44 -5.94 -13.35
C GLY A 270 -7.16 -6.63 -12.88
N TRP A 271 -5.97 -6.05 -13.09
CA TRP A 271 -4.73 -6.64 -12.56
C TRP A 271 -4.81 -6.80 -11.03
N ILE A 272 -4.46 -8.00 -10.56
CA ILE A 272 -4.34 -8.36 -9.15
C ILE A 272 -3.08 -9.21 -8.95
N ASP A 273 -2.36 -8.98 -7.86
CA ASP A 273 -1.27 -9.85 -7.47
C ASP A 273 -1.79 -11.10 -6.75
N ARG A 274 -1.15 -12.25 -7.01
CA ARG A 274 -1.50 -13.53 -6.39
C ARG A 274 -1.56 -13.48 -4.86
N SER A 275 -0.67 -12.71 -4.22
CA SER A 275 -0.64 -12.56 -2.75
C SER A 275 -1.86 -11.83 -2.19
N SER A 276 -2.60 -11.08 -3.01
CA SER A 276 -3.79 -10.35 -2.59
C SER A 276 -5.09 -11.14 -2.73
N ILE A 277 -5.05 -12.33 -3.34
CA ILE A 277 -6.24 -13.15 -3.61
C ILE A 277 -6.89 -13.64 -2.32
N MET A 278 -6.15 -13.88 -1.24
CA MET A 278 -6.76 -14.37 0.01
C MET A 278 -7.55 -13.31 0.81
N GLY A 279 -7.67 -12.10 0.28
CA GLY A 279 -8.37 -10.98 0.91
C GLY A 279 -9.57 -10.49 0.09
N PRO A 280 -9.85 -9.18 0.16
CA PRO A 280 -10.97 -8.55 -0.55
C PRO A 280 -10.99 -8.82 -2.06
N ASN A 281 -9.82 -8.94 -2.71
CA ASN A 281 -9.75 -9.30 -4.13
C ASN A 281 -10.26 -10.71 -4.44
N GLY A 282 -10.02 -11.69 -3.56
CA GLY A 282 -10.58 -13.04 -3.76
C GLY A 282 -12.07 -13.11 -3.49
N MET A 283 -12.56 -12.31 -2.55
CA MET A 283 -14.00 -12.16 -2.34
C MET A 283 -14.66 -11.57 -3.60
N ILE A 284 -14.11 -10.49 -4.16
CA ILE A 284 -14.60 -9.89 -5.41
C ILE A 284 -14.54 -10.92 -6.54
N LEU A 285 -13.41 -11.60 -6.72
CA LEU A 285 -13.24 -12.63 -7.75
C LEU A 285 -14.22 -13.80 -7.55
N GLY A 286 -14.45 -14.24 -6.32
CA GLY A 286 -15.38 -15.30 -5.97
C GLY A 286 -16.82 -14.92 -6.28
N CYS A 287 -17.23 -13.69 -5.99
CA CYS A 287 -18.54 -13.16 -6.39
C CYS A 287 -18.66 -13.06 -7.90
N MET A 288 -17.66 -12.50 -8.59
CA MET A 288 -17.67 -12.36 -10.05
C MET A 288 -17.70 -13.71 -10.75
N THR A 289 -16.99 -14.73 -10.26
CA THR A 289 -16.97 -16.07 -10.86
C THR A 289 -18.19 -16.92 -10.50
N GLY A 290 -19.07 -16.44 -9.61
CA GLY A 290 -20.20 -17.22 -9.10
C GLY A 290 -19.80 -18.33 -8.13
N ILE A 291 -18.59 -18.32 -7.56
CA ILE A 291 -18.21 -19.26 -6.50
C ILE A 291 -18.83 -18.84 -5.16
N ILE A 292 -18.88 -17.53 -4.91
CA ILE A 292 -19.49 -16.94 -3.72
C ILE A 292 -20.86 -16.39 -4.09
N HIS A 293 -21.90 -17.01 -3.54
CA HIS A 293 -23.30 -16.65 -3.82
C HIS A 293 -23.91 -15.71 -2.78
N ALA A 294 -23.37 -15.69 -1.55
CA ALA A 294 -23.87 -14.86 -0.48
C ALA A 294 -22.73 -14.36 0.41
N LEU A 295 -22.87 -13.12 0.89
CA LEU A 295 -21.99 -12.49 1.86
C LEU A 295 -22.83 -12.06 3.07
N HIS A 296 -22.34 -12.37 4.26
CA HIS A 296 -22.97 -11.91 5.50
C HIS A 296 -22.43 -10.52 5.86
N THR A 297 -23.23 -9.48 5.62
CA THR A 297 -22.85 -8.09 5.88
C THR A 297 -24.08 -7.22 6.17
N ASP A 298 -23.88 -6.11 6.87
CA ASP A 298 -24.91 -5.07 7.02
C ASP A 298 -24.93 -4.21 5.75
N LEU A 299 -26.08 -4.21 5.07
CA LEU A 299 -26.30 -3.49 3.81
C LEU A 299 -26.12 -1.97 3.93
N LYS A 300 -26.15 -1.41 5.16
CA LYS A 300 -25.93 0.02 5.41
C LYS A 300 -24.46 0.40 5.54
N ILE A 301 -23.55 -0.57 5.70
CA ILE A 301 -22.13 -0.30 5.82
C ILE A 301 -21.59 0.21 4.49
N LYS A 302 -20.87 1.35 4.55
CA LYS A 302 -20.12 1.90 3.41
C LYS A 302 -18.89 1.04 3.13
N ILE A 303 -18.73 0.68 1.86
CA ILE A 303 -17.56 0.01 1.33
C ILE A 303 -16.53 1.07 0.98
N ASP A 304 -15.29 0.87 1.43
CA ASP A 304 -14.17 1.74 1.06
C ASP A 304 -13.09 0.92 0.34
N PHE A 305 -13.36 0.64 -0.94
CA PHE A 305 -12.40 0.00 -1.83
C PHE A 305 -11.70 1.05 -2.68
N ILE A 306 -10.39 0.88 -2.85
CA ILE A 306 -9.56 1.76 -3.66
C ILE A 306 -8.70 0.96 -4.65
N PRO A 307 -8.73 1.27 -5.95
CA PRO A 307 -7.86 0.61 -6.93
C PRO A 307 -6.36 0.82 -6.64
N VAL A 308 -5.55 -0.23 -6.80
CA VAL A 308 -4.10 -0.19 -6.55
C VAL A 308 -3.37 0.89 -7.35
N ASP A 309 -3.80 1.15 -8.59
CA ASP A 309 -3.22 2.19 -9.44
C ASP A 309 -3.50 3.61 -8.94
N TYR A 310 -4.61 3.84 -8.24
CA TYR A 310 -4.89 5.13 -7.64
C TYR A 310 -4.01 5.38 -6.42
N VAL A 311 -3.80 4.34 -5.60
CA VAL A 311 -2.91 4.40 -4.44
C VAL A 311 -1.48 4.70 -4.89
N THR A 312 -0.98 4.02 -5.91
CA THR A 312 0.35 4.28 -6.45
C THR A 312 0.48 5.66 -7.05
N ASN A 313 -0.48 6.09 -7.87
CA ASN A 313 -0.43 7.43 -8.46
C ASN A 313 -0.43 8.52 -7.38
N ALA A 314 -1.23 8.33 -6.32
CA ALA A 314 -1.23 9.21 -5.15
C ALA A 314 0.13 9.19 -4.42
N ALA A 315 0.75 8.03 -4.23
CA ALA A 315 2.05 7.93 -3.57
C ALA A 315 3.18 8.59 -4.37
N ILE A 316 3.21 8.41 -5.69
CA ILE A 316 4.17 9.05 -6.59
C ILE A 316 3.97 10.57 -6.58
N ALA A 317 2.73 11.05 -6.68
CA ALA A 317 2.44 12.49 -6.63
C ALA A 317 2.73 13.10 -5.25
N ALA A 318 2.38 12.41 -4.16
CA ALA A 318 2.65 12.86 -2.80
C ALA A 318 4.14 12.97 -2.50
N ALA A 319 5.00 12.28 -3.26
CA ALA A 319 6.42 12.40 -3.08
C ALA A 319 6.98 13.76 -3.56
N THR A 320 6.27 14.42 -4.48
CA THR A 320 6.72 15.65 -5.13
C THR A 320 6.32 16.91 -4.38
N THR A 321 5.63 16.77 -3.24
CA THR A 321 5.32 17.95 -2.40
C THR A 321 6.61 18.65 -1.98
N SER A 322 6.55 19.99 -1.89
CA SER A 322 7.63 20.82 -1.37
C SER A 322 7.45 21.15 0.12
N ASP A 323 6.40 20.62 0.75
CA ASP A 323 6.13 20.89 2.17
C ASP A 323 7.24 20.31 3.07
N PRO A 324 7.79 21.12 4.00
CA PRO A 324 8.79 20.68 4.97
C PRO A 324 8.16 19.82 6.08
N GLU A 325 6.92 20.15 6.46
CA GLU A 325 6.16 19.39 7.46
C GLU A 325 5.64 18.07 6.87
N PRO A 326 5.58 16.99 7.68
CA PRO A 326 5.00 15.73 7.23
C PRO A 326 3.56 15.91 6.73
N LYS A 327 3.28 15.43 5.51
CA LYS A 327 1.93 15.43 4.94
C LYS A 327 1.29 14.06 4.98
N ILE A 328 0.01 14.01 5.32
CA ILE A 328 -0.79 12.79 5.36
C ILE A 328 -1.82 12.86 4.25
N TYR A 329 -1.95 11.81 3.46
CA TYR A 329 -2.90 11.71 2.35
C TYR A 329 -3.73 10.45 2.52
N THR A 330 -5.04 10.59 2.68
CA THR A 330 -5.98 9.47 2.74
C THR A 330 -6.46 9.14 1.34
N VAL A 331 -6.17 7.93 0.88
CA VAL A 331 -6.55 7.45 -0.44
C VAL A 331 -7.67 6.43 -0.29
N GLY A 332 -8.90 6.92 -0.23
CA GLY A 332 -10.12 6.12 -0.12
C GLY A 332 -11.22 6.64 -1.03
N SER A 333 -12.25 5.83 -1.25
CA SER A 333 -13.42 6.18 -2.06
C SER A 333 -14.55 6.77 -1.21
N SER A 334 -14.67 6.35 0.04
CA SER A 334 -15.84 6.59 0.91
C SER A 334 -16.13 8.06 1.25
N SER A 335 -15.16 8.97 1.08
CA SER A 335 -15.34 10.40 1.35
C SER A 335 -15.90 11.19 0.17
N ARG A 336 -15.84 10.64 -1.06
CA ARG A 336 -16.24 11.35 -2.29
C ARG A 336 -17.21 10.57 -3.17
N ASN A 337 -17.14 9.25 -3.16
CA ASN A 337 -17.94 8.36 -3.99
C ASN A 337 -18.26 7.10 -3.17
N ASP A 338 -19.10 7.27 -2.15
CA ASP A 338 -19.48 6.18 -1.27
C ASP A 338 -20.45 5.21 -1.93
N ILE A 339 -20.25 3.93 -1.63
CA ILE A 339 -21.16 2.86 -2.01
C ILE A 339 -21.40 1.99 -0.78
N THR A 340 -22.64 1.60 -0.53
CA THR A 340 -22.97 0.67 0.57
C THR A 340 -23.00 -0.76 0.06
N TRP A 341 -22.91 -1.74 0.97
CA TRP A 341 -23.13 -3.14 0.61
C TRP A 341 -24.50 -3.39 -0.01
N GLY A 342 -25.55 -2.70 0.43
CA GLY A 342 -26.88 -2.77 -0.20
C GLY A 342 -26.85 -2.31 -1.65
N LYS A 343 -26.24 -1.15 -1.92
CA LYS A 343 -26.16 -0.63 -3.30
C LYS A 343 -25.27 -1.49 -4.19
N ALA A 344 -24.11 -1.93 -3.69
CA ALA A 344 -23.23 -2.84 -4.42
C ALA A 344 -23.88 -4.20 -4.71
N SER A 345 -24.74 -4.68 -3.82
CA SER A 345 -25.54 -5.91 -4.02
C SER A 345 -26.55 -5.74 -5.15
N GLU A 346 -27.31 -4.64 -5.17
CA GLU A 346 -28.27 -4.33 -6.23
C GLU A 346 -27.57 -4.20 -7.59
N ASP A 347 -26.50 -3.40 -7.65
CA ASP A 347 -25.74 -3.16 -8.88
C ASP A 347 -24.99 -4.43 -9.33
N GLY A 348 -24.51 -5.24 -8.38
CA GLY A 348 -23.81 -6.50 -8.63
C GLY A 348 -24.73 -7.59 -9.18
N LEU A 349 -25.99 -7.66 -8.72
CA LEU A 349 -27.01 -8.54 -9.29
C LEU A 349 -27.26 -8.22 -10.76
N GLU A 350 -27.35 -6.94 -11.11
CA GLU A 350 -27.50 -6.49 -12.49
C GLU A 350 -26.29 -6.92 -13.35
N PHE A 351 -25.06 -6.73 -12.85
CA PHE A 351 -23.84 -7.08 -13.57
C PHE A 351 -23.61 -8.60 -13.73
N CYS A 352 -23.86 -9.39 -12.67
CA CYS A 352 -23.72 -10.85 -12.71
C CYS A 352 -24.76 -11.51 -13.63
N THR A 353 -25.99 -10.98 -13.67
CA THR A 353 -27.06 -11.45 -14.57
C THR A 353 -26.70 -11.21 -16.04
N ILE A 354 -26.01 -10.11 -16.35
CA ILE A 354 -25.57 -9.75 -17.71
C ILE A 354 -24.40 -10.64 -18.19
N PHE A 355 -23.39 -10.88 -17.35
CA PHE A 355 -22.14 -11.50 -17.80
C PHE A 355 -22.05 -13.02 -17.64
N PHE A 356 -22.69 -13.60 -16.61
CA PHE A 356 -22.44 -15.00 -16.28
C PHE A 356 -23.59 -15.96 -16.63
N LYS A 357 -24.79 -15.47 -16.99
CA LYS A 357 -26.01 -16.31 -17.12
C LYS A 357 -26.12 -17.33 -15.97
N THR A 358 -25.57 -17.01 -14.81
CA THR A 358 -25.60 -17.86 -13.64
C THR A 358 -26.99 -17.72 -13.05
N ARG A 359 -27.66 -18.86 -12.88
CA ARG A 359 -28.94 -18.94 -12.19
C ARG A 359 -28.85 -18.11 -10.91
N GLU A 360 -29.85 -17.25 -10.74
CA GLU A 360 -30.16 -16.45 -9.55
C GLU A 360 -29.08 -16.53 -8.47
N VAL A 361 -28.26 -15.49 -8.37
CA VAL A 361 -27.52 -15.23 -7.13
C VAL A 361 -28.57 -14.91 -6.07
N VAL A 362 -29.08 -15.96 -5.42
CA VAL A 362 -30.03 -15.83 -4.31
C VAL A 362 -29.23 -15.33 -3.12
N LEU A 363 -29.28 -14.02 -2.88
CA LEU A 363 -28.92 -13.44 -1.59
C LEU A 363 -30.05 -13.75 -0.61
N GLU A 364 -30.11 -15.00 -0.14
CA GLU A 364 -30.97 -15.33 0.99
C GLU A 364 -30.37 -14.71 2.24
N THR A 365 -30.96 -13.58 2.64
CA THR A 365 -30.76 -12.97 3.95
C THR A 365 -31.11 -13.98 5.02
N LEU A 366 -30.11 -14.59 5.66
CA LEU A 366 -30.30 -15.17 6.98
C LEU A 366 -30.54 -14.00 7.95
N ARG A 367 -31.81 -13.60 8.09
CA ARG A 367 -32.27 -12.75 9.20
C ARG A 367 -32.03 -13.55 10.48
N VAL A 368 -30.99 -13.21 11.21
CA VAL A 368 -30.84 -13.66 12.59
C VAL A 368 -31.85 -12.86 13.42
N PRO A 369 -32.74 -13.49 14.21
CA PRO A 369 -33.62 -12.77 15.12
C PRO A 369 -32.76 -12.02 16.15
N ASP A 370 -33.09 -10.75 16.39
CA ASP A 370 -32.47 -9.97 17.46
C ASP A 370 -32.52 -10.74 18.79
N LYS A 371 -31.35 -10.95 19.40
CA LYS A 371 -31.22 -11.38 20.80
C LYS A 371 -30.23 -10.50 21.52
#